data_AF-A0AAU9UJ86-F1
#
_entry.id   AF-A0AAU9UJ86-F1
#
_cell.length_a   1.000
_cell.length_b   1.000
_cell.length_c   1.000
_cell.angle_alpha   90.00
_cell.angle_beta   90.00
_cell.angle_gamma   90.00
#
_symmetry.space_group_name_H-M   'P 1'
#
loop_
_entity.id
_entity.type
_entity.pdbx_description
1 polymer ?
#
loop_
_entity_poly.entity_id
_entity_poly.type
_entity_poly.pdbx_seq_one_letter_code
_entity_poly.pdbx_strand_id
1 'polypeptide(L)'
;MGGIQFPHLNKLRKQLWQWCENGNIWLFVSYINTKDNVDADKESRRINPDIELSLSNGTYQNIVRALGELDIDLFASRTNTKCKTYVSWHPDPDASCVDAFTINWHNINFYAFPPFTLILRCLQKIVNDEACGILVFPL
;
A
#
# COMPACT_ATOMS: atom_id res chain seq x y z
N MET A 1 -1.16 11.90 8.23
CA MET A 1 -1.93 12.02 6.98
C MET A 1 -0.92 12.29 5.87
N GLY A 2 -0.57 11.27 5.08
CA GLY A 2 0.33 11.42 3.94
C GLY A 2 -0.32 12.32 2.89
N GLY A 3 0.17 13.55 2.77
CA GLY A 3 -0.36 14.54 1.83
C GLY A 3 0.15 14.32 0.41
N ILE A 4 -0.51 14.98 -0.55
CA ILE A 4 0.01 15.10 -1.92
C ILE A 4 1.27 15.98 -1.86
N GLN A 5 2.44 15.39 -2.13
CA GLN A 5 3.72 16.12 -2.08
C GLN A 5 3.77 17.29 -3.08
N PHE A 6 3.21 17.11 -4.27
CA PHE A 6 3.17 18.13 -5.33
C PHE A 6 1.73 18.34 -5.84
N PRO A 7 0.96 19.28 -5.25
CA PRO A 7 -0.44 19.50 -5.61
C PRO A 7 -0.67 19.80 -7.09
N HIS A 8 0.26 20.54 -7.71
CA HIS A 8 0.18 20.89 -9.13
C HIS A 8 0.34 19.66 -10.05
N LEU A 9 1.25 18.73 -9.73
CA LEU A 9 1.41 17.48 -10.48
C LEU A 9 0.20 16.57 -10.32
N ASN A 10 -0.37 16.48 -9.10
CA ASN A 10 -1.60 15.71 -8.91
C ASN A 10 -2.80 16.32 -9.65
N LYS A 11 -2.89 17.65 -9.71
CA LYS A 11 -3.91 18.35 -10.51
C LYS A 11 -3.75 18.00 -12.00
N LEU A 12 -2.54 18.11 -12.54
CA LEU A 12 -2.24 17.75 -13.92
C LEU A 12 -2.57 16.28 -14.22
N ARG A 13 -2.15 15.36 -13.33
CA ARG A 13 -2.48 13.93 -13.42
C ARG A 13 -3.99 13.70 -13.51
N LYS A 14 -4.78 14.35 -12.64
CA LYS A 14 -6.24 14.23 -12.65
C LYS A 14 -6.85 14.73 -13.96
N GLN A 15 -6.36 15.88 -14.46
CA GLN A 15 -6.82 16.42 -15.74
C GLN A 15 -6.51 15.49 -16.91
N LEU A 16 -5.31 14.91 -16.94
CA LEU A 16 -4.92 13.95 -17.97
C LEU A 16 -5.78 12.68 -17.91
N TRP A 17 -6.04 12.14 -16.72
CA TRP A 17 -6.90 10.97 -16.56
C TRP A 17 -8.33 11.24 -17.03
N GLN A 18 -8.92 12.35 -16.61
CA GLN A 18 -10.27 12.74 -17.04
C GLN A 18 -10.36 12.95 -18.54
N TRP A 19 -9.31 13.50 -19.17
CA TRP A 19 -9.25 13.63 -20.62
C TRP A 19 -9.22 12.27 -21.32
N CYS A 20 -8.44 11.30 -20.81
CA CYS A 20 -8.43 9.95 -21.33
C CYS A 20 -9.79 9.24 -21.17
N GLU A 21 -10.41 9.35 -19.99
CA GLU A 21 -11.73 8.77 -19.72
C GLU A 21 -12.80 9.33 -20.67
N ASN A 22 -12.87 10.66 -20.80
CA ASN A 22 -13.83 11.32 -21.70
C ASN A 22 -13.63 10.95 -23.17
N GLY A 23 -12.38 10.68 -23.57
CA GLY A 23 -12.04 10.27 -24.93
C GLY A 23 -12.10 8.76 -25.18
N ASN A 24 -12.44 7.94 -24.17
CA ASN A 24 -12.31 6.49 -24.21
C ASN A 24 -10.91 6.01 -24.65
N ILE A 25 -9.87 6.71 -24.19
CA ILE A 25 -8.47 6.46 -24.52
C ILE A 25 -7.87 5.50 -23.49
N TRP A 26 -7.40 4.35 -23.98
CA TRP A 26 -6.68 3.39 -23.16
C TRP A 26 -5.19 3.67 -23.13
N LEU A 27 -4.66 3.91 -21.93
CA LEU A 27 -3.23 4.01 -21.69
C LEU A 27 -2.68 2.62 -21.35
N PHE A 28 -1.55 2.27 -21.97
CA PHE A 28 -0.77 1.10 -21.57
C PHE A 28 0.68 1.51 -21.40
N VAL A 29 1.37 0.83 -20.49
CA VAL A 29 2.81 1.04 -20.28
C VAL A 29 3.55 0.15 -21.26
N SER A 30 4.39 0.75 -22.10
CA SER A 30 5.35 0.01 -22.93
C SER A 30 6.75 0.17 -22.37
N TYR A 31 7.56 -0.88 -22.47
CA TYR A 31 8.98 -0.78 -22.18
C TYR A 31 9.64 0.27 -23.09
N ILE A 32 10.47 1.11 -22.49
CA ILE A 32 11.42 1.98 -23.18
C ILE A 32 12.83 1.61 -22.70
N ASN A 33 13.84 1.76 -23.56
CA ASN A 33 15.21 1.41 -23.21
C ASN A 33 15.66 2.16 -21.95
N THR A 34 16.34 1.49 -21.02
CA THR A 34 16.82 2.10 -19.76
C THR A 34 17.62 3.38 -19.99
N LYS A 35 18.38 3.47 -21.09
CA LYS A 35 19.15 4.67 -21.45
C LYS A 35 18.28 5.89 -21.77
N ASP A 36 17.04 5.65 -22.17
CA ASP A 36 16.06 6.69 -22.53
C ASP A 36 15.06 6.95 -21.39
N ASN A 37 15.01 6.09 -20.37
CA ASN A 37 14.11 6.19 -19.22
C ASN A 37 14.68 7.00 -18.03
N VAL A 38 15.68 7.85 -18.27
CA VAL A 38 16.50 8.44 -17.19
C VAL A 38 15.66 9.23 -16.20
N ASP A 39 14.77 10.10 -16.68
CA ASP A 39 14.02 11.02 -15.81
C ASP A 39 12.95 10.31 -14.99
N ALA A 40 12.14 9.45 -15.62
CA ALA A 40 11.08 8.72 -14.92
C ALA A 40 11.66 7.73 -13.89
N ASP A 41 12.74 7.03 -14.23
CA ASP A 41 13.45 6.08 -13.37
C ASP A 41 14.16 6.79 -12.19
N LYS A 42 14.67 8.01 -12.42
CA LYS A 42 15.24 8.85 -11.35
C LYS A 42 14.16 9.31 -10.36
N GLU A 43 13.04 9.84 -10.85
CA GLU A 43 11.97 10.33 -9.98
C GLU A 43 11.20 9.19 -9.30
N SER A 44 11.07 8.00 -9.91
CA SER A 44 10.46 6.83 -9.26
C SER A 44 11.30 6.28 -8.11
N ARG A 45 12.62 6.43 -8.16
CA ARG A 45 13.55 6.01 -7.10
C ARG A 45 13.75 7.04 -5.99
N ARG A 46 13.14 8.22 -6.09
CA ARG A 46 13.09 9.15 -4.97
C ARG A 46 12.15 8.60 -3.90
N ILE A 47 12.72 7.79 -3.02
CA ILE A 47 12.06 7.35 -1.80
C ILE A 47 11.97 8.57 -0.89
N ASN A 48 10.75 9.06 -0.70
CA ASN A 48 10.47 9.99 0.38
C ASN A 48 10.07 9.17 1.61
N PRO A 49 10.89 9.11 2.67
CA PRO A 49 10.59 8.37 3.88
C PRO A 49 9.30 8.84 4.58
N ASP A 50 8.82 10.07 4.31
CA ASP A 50 7.56 10.60 4.85
C ASP A 50 6.29 10.03 4.16
N ILE A 51 6.43 9.13 3.18
CA ILE A 51 5.31 8.50 2.45
C ILE A 51 5.07 7.06 2.92
N GLU A 52 5.57 6.65 4.10
CA GLU A 52 5.03 5.47 4.77
C GLU A 52 3.57 5.74 5.15
N LEU A 53 2.66 5.36 4.24
CA LEU A 53 1.23 5.46 4.43
C LEU A 53 0.84 4.60 5.64
N SER A 54 0.58 5.28 6.75
CA SER A 54 0.03 4.66 7.95
C SER A 54 -1.29 5.31 8.32
N LEU A 55 -2.26 4.48 8.70
CA LEU A 55 -3.55 4.93 9.19
C LEU A 55 -3.36 5.68 10.52
N SER A 56 -4.20 6.66 10.80
CA SER A 56 -4.12 7.36 12.09
C SER A 56 -4.47 6.40 13.24
N ASN A 57 -3.82 6.56 14.39
CA ASN A 57 -4.11 5.70 15.55
C ASN A 57 -5.57 5.81 15.98
N GLY A 58 -6.20 6.99 15.89
CA GLY A 58 -7.61 7.16 16.21
C GLY A 58 -8.53 6.35 15.27
N THR A 59 -8.24 6.35 13.98
CA THR A 59 -8.99 5.56 13.00
C THR A 59 -8.79 4.06 13.22
N TYR A 60 -7.55 3.62 13.49
CA TYR A 60 -7.27 2.23 13.83
C TYR A 60 -8.02 1.76 15.09
N GLN A 61 -8.07 2.59 16.13
CA GLN A 61 -8.83 2.27 17.34
C GLN A 61 -10.33 2.13 17.08
N ASN A 62 -10.89 2.90 16.15
CA ASN A 62 -12.29 2.73 15.75
C ASN A 62 -12.53 1.40 15.02
N ILE A 63 -11.57 0.96 14.18
CA ILE A 63 -11.61 -0.35 13.53
C ILE A 63 -11.62 -1.46 14.58
N VAL A 64 -10.67 -1.42 15.53
CA VAL A 64 -10.56 -2.42 16.58
C VAL A 64 -11.83 -2.50 17.43
N ARG A 65 -12.42 -1.36 17.79
CA ARG A 65 -13.69 -1.32 18.55
C ARG A 65 -14.87 -1.91 17.77
N ALA A 66 -14.88 -1.77 16.46
CA ALA A 66 -16.00 -2.21 15.62
C ALA A 66 -15.87 -3.67 15.17
N LEU A 67 -14.65 -4.14 14.91
CA LEU A 67 -14.37 -5.40 14.23
C LEU A 67 -13.53 -6.39 15.06
N GLY A 68 -13.02 -5.98 16.22
CA GLY A 68 -12.23 -6.80 17.12
C GLY A 68 -10.72 -6.49 17.09
N GLU A 69 -9.99 -7.02 18.07
CA GLU A 69 -8.53 -6.93 18.10
C GLU A 69 -7.90 -7.76 16.98
N LEU A 70 -6.73 -7.32 16.51
CA LEU A 70 -6.00 -7.89 15.39
C LEU A 70 -4.60 -8.31 15.87
N ASP A 71 -4.12 -9.44 15.38
CA ASP A 71 -2.89 -10.07 15.88
C ASP A 71 -1.64 -9.49 15.21
N ILE A 72 -1.76 -9.17 13.91
CA ILE A 72 -0.62 -8.82 13.06
C ILE A 72 -0.93 -7.69 12.08
N ASP A 73 0.01 -6.76 11.93
CA ASP A 73 0.00 -5.72 10.90
C ASP A 73 0.87 -6.16 9.71
N LEU A 74 0.24 -6.41 8.56
CA LEU A 74 0.91 -6.97 7.38
C LEU A 74 1.71 -5.95 6.56
N PHE A 75 1.48 -4.65 6.75
CA PHE A 75 2.08 -3.62 5.90
C PHE A 75 2.62 -2.48 6.77
N ALA A 76 3.57 -2.80 7.63
CA ALA A 76 4.10 -1.86 8.61
C ALA A 76 5.63 -1.84 8.70
N SER A 77 6.11 -0.79 9.34
CA SER A 77 7.48 -0.66 9.83
C SER A 77 7.46 -0.53 11.35
N ARG A 78 8.64 -0.64 11.98
CA ARG A 78 8.79 -0.43 13.42
C ARG A 78 8.18 0.86 13.95
N THR A 79 8.17 1.92 13.14
CA THR A 79 7.72 3.25 13.56
C THR A 79 6.23 3.48 13.36
N ASN A 80 5.54 2.63 12.60
CA ASN A 80 4.17 2.89 12.17
C ASN A 80 3.16 1.75 12.45
N THR A 81 3.66 0.60 12.93
CA THR A 81 2.86 -0.59 13.22
C THR A 81 1.67 -0.32 14.13
N LYS A 82 0.54 -0.98 13.84
CA LYS A 82 -0.67 -0.94 14.67
C LYS A 82 -0.82 -2.13 15.60
N CYS A 83 -0.03 -3.18 15.37
CA CYS A 83 -0.04 -4.41 16.15
C CYS A 83 1.34 -4.62 16.80
N LYS A 84 1.38 -5.44 17.85
CA LYS A 84 2.64 -5.84 18.48
C LYS A 84 3.50 -6.68 17.52
N THR A 85 2.85 -7.54 16.75
CA THR A 85 3.47 -8.33 15.67
C THR A 85 3.24 -7.63 14.34
N TYR A 86 4.26 -7.52 13.50
CA TYR A 86 4.11 -6.92 12.17
C TYR A 86 5.04 -7.55 11.14
N VAL A 87 4.72 -7.31 9.86
CA VAL A 87 5.49 -7.71 8.69
C VAL A 87 5.98 -6.46 7.98
N SER A 88 7.27 -6.44 7.65
CA SER A 88 7.91 -5.32 6.97
C SER A 88 8.27 -5.67 5.52
N TRP A 89 8.29 -4.66 4.64
CA TRP A 89 8.71 -4.87 3.25
C TRP A 89 10.20 -5.22 3.13
N HIS A 90 11.04 -4.59 3.95
CA HIS A 90 12.48 -4.85 4.00
C HIS A 90 12.85 -5.53 5.33
N PRO A 91 14.02 -6.19 5.41
CA PRO A 91 14.54 -6.70 6.67
C PRO A 91 14.52 -5.62 7.77
N ASP A 92 13.76 -5.91 8.82
CA ASP A 92 13.65 -5.10 10.03
C ASP A 92 13.88 -6.06 11.21
N PRO A 93 14.82 -5.78 12.12
CA PRO A 93 15.16 -6.68 13.22
C PRO A 93 13.98 -6.97 14.16
N ASP A 94 13.00 -6.06 14.23
CA ASP A 94 11.84 -6.18 15.11
C ASP A 94 10.60 -6.72 14.38
N ALA A 95 10.67 -6.93 13.06
CA ALA A 95 9.59 -7.51 12.29
C ALA A 95 9.56 -9.04 12.41
N SER A 96 8.35 -9.60 12.41
CA SER A 96 8.15 -11.05 12.48
C SER A 96 8.53 -11.77 11.18
N CYS A 97 8.36 -11.10 10.04
CA CYS A 97 8.60 -11.62 8.71
C CYS A 97 8.95 -10.47 7.75
N VAL A 98 9.53 -10.82 6.61
CA VAL A 98 9.77 -9.91 5.48
C VAL A 98 8.81 -10.27 4.35
N ASP A 99 8.17 -9.26 3.77
CA ASP A 99 7.15 -9.37 2.70
C ASP A 99 5.92 -10.22 3.10
N ALA A 100 4.79 -9.55 3.34
CA ALA A 100 3.55 -10.21 3.73
C ALA A 100 3.01 -11.19 2.69
N PHE A 101 3.40 -11.10 1.42
CA PHE A 101 2.96 -12.04 0.40
C PHE A 101 3.66 -13.41 0.49
N THR A 102 4.70 -13.54 1.32
CA THR A 102 5.46 -14.79 1.49
C THR A 102 4.88 -15.73 2.56
N ILE A 103 4.00 -15.22 3.43
CA ILE A 103 3.38 -15.98 4.52
C ILE A 103 1.93 -16.40 4.17
N ASN A 104 1.42 -17.42 4.84
CA ASN A 104 0.03 -17.89 4.69
C ASN A 104 -0.91 -17.03 5.58
N TRP A 105 -2.00 -16.53 5.00
CA TRP A 105 -2.96 -15.66 5.68
C TRP A 105 -4.17 -16.37 6.32
N HIS A 106 -4.34 -17.68 6.11
CA HIS A 106 -5.55 -18.43 6.46
C HIS A 106 -5.97 -18.31 7.94
N ASN A 107 -5.04 -18.52 8.87
CA ASN A 107 -5.31 -18.59 10.32
C ASN A 107 -4.68 -17.42 11.08
N ILE A 108 -4.51 -16.26 10.44
CA ILE A 108 -4.03 -15.05 11.10
C ILE A 108 -5.09 -13.97 11.03
N ASN A 109 -5.46 -13.42 12.19
CA ASN A 109 -6.37 -12.29 12.24
C ASN A 109 -5.60 -11.00 11.97
N PHE A 110 -5.56 -10.59 10.71
CA PHE A 110 -4.64 -9.57 10.24
C PHE A 110 -5.29 -8.20 10.03
N TYR A 111 -4.47 -7.16 10.19
CA TYR A 111 -4.70 -5.82 9.68
C TYR A 111 -3.81 -5.58 8.45
N ALA A 112 -4.37 -5.03 7.39
CA ALA A 112 -3.62 -4.64 6.19
C ALA A 112 -4.02 -3.25 5.71
N PHE A 113 -3.04 -2.35 5.60
CA PHE A 113 -3.18 -1.07 4.91
C PHE A 113 -2.08 -0.93 3.85
N PRO A 114 -2.21 -1.67 2.73
CA PRO A 114 -1.16 -1.74 1.72
C PRO A 114 -1.05 -0.46 0.89
N PRO A 115 0.10 -0.23 0.24
CA PRO A 115 0.21 0.68 -0.88
C PRO A 115 -0.87 0.42 -1.95
N PHE A 116 -1.34 1.48 -2.60
CA PHE A 116 -2.46 1.41 -3.56
C PHE A 116 -2.26 0.35 -4.66
N THR A 117 -1.04 0.21 -5.17
CA THR A 117 -0.68 -0.75 -6.22
C THR A 117 -0.81 -2.21 -5.79
N LEU A 118 -0.83 -2.49 -4.49
CA LEU A 118 -0.86 -3.84 -3.93
C LEU A 118 -2.26 -4.28 -3.49
N ILE A 119 -3.27 -3.40 -3.52
CA ILE A 119 -4.64 -3.72 -3.08
C ILE A 119 -5.20 -4.94 -3.82
N LEU A 120 -5.10 -4.97 -5.15
CA LEU A 120 -5.60 -6.11 -5.94
C LEU A 120 -4.88 -7.42 -5.60
N ARG A 121 -3.58 -7.35 -5.33
CA ARG A 121 -2.78 -8.51 -4.92
C ARG A 121 -3.18 -8.99 -3.53
N CYS A 122 -3.49 -8.08 -2.60
CA CYS A 122 -4.03 -8.43 -1.28
C CYS A 122 -5.38 -9.14 -1.42
N LEU A 123 -6.30 -8.62 -2.22
CA LEU A 123 -7.61 -9.24 -2.46
C LEU A 123 -7.46 -10.66 -3.04
N GLN A 124 -6.58 -10.84 -4.02
CA GLN A 124 -6.27 -12.16 -4.57
C GLN A 124 -5.70 -13.10 -3.49
N LYS A 125 -4.79 -12.61 -2.65
CA LYS A 125 -4.19 -13.43 -1.59
C LYS A 125 -5.21 -13.82 -0.53
N ILE A 126 -6.12 -12.92 -0.16
CA ILE A 126 -7.22 -13.22 0.77
C ILE A 126 -8.09 -14.36 0.23
N VAL A 127 -8.43 -14.33 -1.07
CA VAL A 127 -9.21 -15.40 -1.70
C VAL A 127 -8.43 -16.71 -1.75
N ASN A 128 -7.17 -16.67 -2.19
CA ASN A 128 -6.35 -17.87 -2.39
C ASN A 128 -5.98 -18.58 -1.08
N ASP A 129 -5.73 -17.81 -0.03
CA ASP A 129 -5.38 -18.34 1.29
C ASP A 129 -6.65 -18.63 2.13
N GLU A 130 -7.85 -18.38 1.59
CA GLU A 130 -9.12 -18.45 2.33
C GLU A 130 -9.06 -17.67 3.65
N ALA A 131 -8.44 -16.50 3.61
CA ALA A 131 -8.09 -15.74 4.79
C ALA A 131 -9.25 -14.86 5.29
N CYS A 132 -9.30 -14.64 6.60
CA CYS A 132 -10.22 -13.70 7.23
C CYS A 132 -9.43 -12.60 7.95
N GLY A 133 -9.64 -11.34 7.58
CA GLY A 133 -8.96 -10.20 8.18
C GLY A 133 -9.48 -8.86 7.67
N ILE A 134 -8.85 -7.78 8.11
CA ILE A 134 -9.26 -6.40 7.79
C ILE A 134 -8.30 -5.79 6.78
N LEU A 135 -8.81 -5.53 5.58
CA LEU A 135 -8.12 -4.78 4.53
C LEU A 135 -8.69 -3.36 4.44
N VAL A 136 -7.84 -2.36 4.67
CA VAL A 136 -8.17 -0.94 4.55
C VAL A 136 -7.51 -0.39 3.30
N PHE A 137 -8.24 0.41 2.51
CA PHE A 137 -7.69 1.10 1.34
C PHE A 137 -8.48 2.38 1.03
N PRO A 138 -7.86 3.38 0.40
CA PRO A 138 -8.57 4.55 -0.10
C PRO A 138 -9.45 4.18 -1.30
N LEU A 139 -10.65 4.77 -1.37
CA LEU A 139 -11.53 4.78 -2.55
C LEU A 139 -11.11 5.88 -3.54
#